data_AF-A0A968XLQ7-F1
#
_entry.id   AF-A0A968XLQ7-F1
#
_cell.length_a   1.000
_cell.length_b   1.000
_cell.length_c   1.000
_cell.angle_alpha   90.00
_cell.angle_beta   90.00
_cell.angle_gamma   90.00
#
_symmetry.space_group_name_H-M   'P 1'
#
loop_
_entity.id
_entity.type
_entity.pdbx_description
1 polymer ?
#
loop_
_entity_poly.entity_id
_entity_poly.type
_entity_poly.pdbx_seq_one_letter_code
_entity_poly.pdbx_strand_id
1 'polypeptide(L)' 'MTETRIGKRNQIREFVTIHRGTSNGGGLTQIGDDNLLMAQAHVAHDCRLGNGNHNGKRRNSCRSRHDLR' A
#
# COMPACT_ATOMS: atom_id res chain seq x y z
N MET A 1 -6.37 -13.34 12.48
CA MET A 1 -7.18 -12.27 11.87
C MET A 1 -6.27 -11.49 10.94
N THR A 2 -6.69 -11.18 9.70
CA THR A 2 -5.87 -10.40 8.76
C THR A 2 -6.64 -9.17 8.28
N GLU A 3 -5.94 -8.05 8.11
CA GLU A 3 -6.56 -6.75 7.84
C GLU A 3 -5.70 -5.85 6.95
N THR A 4 -6.33 -4.77 6.48
CA THR A 4 -5.68 -3.66 5.77
C THR A 4 -6.01 -2.38 6.54
N ARG A 5 -4.99 -1.61 6.91
CA ARG A 5 -5.16 -0.29 7.55
C ARG A 5 -4.72 0.81 6.61
N ILE A 6 -5.57 1.81 6.43
CA ILE A 6 -5.32 2.96 5.58
C ILE A 6 -5.43 4.21 6.44
N GLY A 7 -4.39 5.04 6.42
CA GLY A 7 -4.34 6.32 7.12
C GLY A 7 -5.22 7.38 6.47
N LYS A 8 -4.98 8.63 6.85
CA LYS A 8 -5.78 9.80 6.48
C LYS A 8 -5.25 10.47 5.21
N ARG A 9 -6.15 11.16 4.51
CA ARG A 9 -5.84 12.03 3.34
C ARG A 9 -5.10 11.32 2.19
N ASN A 10 -5.29 10.01 2.06
CA ASN A 10 -4.80 9.26 0.91
C ASN A 10 -5.73 9.47 -0.30
N GLN A 11 -5.16 9.62 -1.47
CA GLN A 11 -5.88 9.67 -2.75
C GLN A 11 -5.70 8.34 -3.48
N ILE A 12 -6.78 7.57 -3.61
CA ILE A 12 -6.78 6.27 -4.26
C ILE A 12 -7.54 6.39 -5.58
N ARG A 13 -6.83 6.22 -6.70
CA ARG A 13 -7.37 6.38 -8.06
C ARG A 13 -8.04 5.09 -8.57
N GLU A 14 -8.51 5.13 -9.82
CA GLU A 14 -9.21 4.01 -10.44
C GLU A 14 -8.32 2.77 -10.61
N PHE A 15 -8.92 1.58 -10.52
CA PHE A 15 -8.25 0.28 -10.72
C PHE A 15 -7.09 -0.02 -9.76
N VAL A 16 -7.05 0.66 -8.61
CA VAL A 16 -6.07 0.34 -7.56
C VAL A 16 -6.47 -0.97 -6.87
N THR A 17 -5.51 -1.87 -6.69
CA THR A 17 -5.69 -3.14 -5.98
C THR A 17 -4.89 -3.13 -4.69
N ILE A 18 -5.55 -3.43 -3.57
CA ILE A 18 -4.93 -3.49 -2.24
C ILE A 18 -5.27 -4.83 -1.60
N HIS A 19 -4.26 -5.65 -1.37
CA HIS A 19 -4.42 -6.96 -0.75
C HIS A 19 -4.21 -6.87 0.76
N ARG A 20 -5.15 -7.46 1.51
CA ARG A 20 -5.03 -7.70 2.96
C ARG A 20 -3.80 -8.55 3.29
N GLY A 21 -3.29 -8.39 4.50
CA GLY A 21 -2.14 -9.17 4.96
C GLY A 21 -2.40 -10.67 4.96
N THR A 22 -1.33 -11.46 4.96
CA THR A 22 -1.38 -12.91 5.11
C THR A 22 -1.04 -13.32 6.53
N SER A 23 -1.60 -14.43 7.00
CA SER A 23 -1.27 -14.97 8.32
C SER A 23 0.23 -15.24 8.50
N ASN A 24 0.94 -15.54 7.41
CA ASN A 24 2.38 -15.83 7.42
C ASN A 24 3.26 -14.56 7.35
N GLY A 25 2.74 -13.42 6.89
CA GLY A 25 3.49 -12.18 6.69
C GLY A 25 3.29 -11.11 7.78
N GLY A 26 2.52 -11.41 8.82
CA GLY A 26 2.20 -10.49 9.92
C GLY A 26 0.75 -10.00 9.91
N GLY A 27 -0.05 -10.41 8.93
CA GLY A 27 -1.51 -10.24 8.92
C GLY A 27 -1.99 -8.81 8.68
N LEU A 28 -1.08 -7.89 8.35
CA LEU A 28 -1.38 -6.46 8.22
C LEU A 28 -0.72 -5.86 6.98
N THR A 29 -1.55 -5.35 6.07
CA THR A 29 -1.13 -4.38 5.06
C THR A 29 -1.43 -2.98 5.59
N GLN A 30 -0.44 -2.11 5.70
CA GLN A 30 -0.58 -0.76 6.25
C GLN A 30 -0.22 0.30 5.21
N ILE A 31 -1.07 1.31 5.08
CA ILE A 31 -0.84 2.53 4.28
C ILE A 31 -0.93 3.71 5.24
N GLY A 32 0.12 4.55 5.27
CA GLY A 32 0.21 5.74 6.10
C GLY A 32 -0.71 6.88 5.63
N ASP A 33 -0.30 8.12 5.89
CA ASP A 33 -1.07 9.33 5.58
C ASP A 33 -0.54 10.04 4.31
N ASP A 34 -1.40 10.83 3.66
CA ASP A 34 -1.03 11.72 2.54
C ASP A 34 -0.36 11.01 1.34
N ASN A 35 -0.78 9.79 1.02
CA ASN A 35 -0.27 9.06 -0.15
C ASN A 35 -1.16 9.25 -1.38
N LEU A 36 -0.54 9.30 -2.56
CA LEU A 36 -1.22 9.27 -3.86
C LEU A 36 -0.99 7.91 -4.53
N LEU A 37 -2.03 7.08 -4.60
CA LEU A 37 -2.06 5.84 -5.37
C LEU A 37 -2.68 6.11 -6.73
N MET A 38 -1.83 6.23 -7.76
CA MET A 38 -2.26 6.49 -9.13
C MET A 38 -3.00 5.30 -9.75
N ALA A 39 -3.63 5.53 -10.91
CA ALA A 39 -4.44 4.51 -11.58
C ALA A 39 -3.64 3.21 -11.82
N GLN A 40 -4.31 2.07 -11.66
CA GLN A 40 -3.72 0.72 -11.78
C GLN A 40 -2.61 0.42 -10.76
N ALA A 41 -2.54 1.16 -9.64
CA ALA A 41 -1.55 0.85 -8.62
C ALA A 41 -1.83 -0.50 -7.94
N HIS A 42 -0.78 -1.23 -7.60
CA HIS A 42 -0.88 -2.55 -6.95
C HIS A 42 -0.16 -2.57 -5.60
N VAL A 43 -0.90 -2.80 -4.52
CA VAL A 43 -0.37 -3.00 -3.16
C VAL A 43 -0.56 -4.46 -2.77
N ALA A 44 0.55 -5.19 -2.74
CA ALA A 44 0.56 -6.60 -2.36
C ALA A 44 0.30 -6.80 -0.85
N HIS A 45 0.10 -8.06 -0.44
CA HIS A 45 -0.21 -8.43 0.93
C HIS A 45 0.98 -8.16 1.87
N ASP A 46 0.73 -7.71 3.10
CA ASP A 46 1.76 -7.43 4.12
C ASP A 46 2.68 -6.25 3.77
N CYS A 47 2.28 -5.39 2.83
CA CYS A 47 2.99 -4.16 2.51
C CYS A 47 2.81 -3.09 3.60
N ARG A 48 3.89 -2.34 3.88
CA ARG A 48 3.86 -1.18 4.80
C ARG A 48 4.30 0.07 4.05
N LEU A 49 3.33 0.87 3.61
CA LEU A 49 3.56 2.15 2.94
C LEU A 49 3.59 3.27 3.97
N GLY A 50 4.65 4.08 3.98
CA GLY A 50 4.82 5.23 4.86
C GLY A 50 3.89 6.42 4.52
N ASN A 51 4.29 7.62 4.94
CA ASN A 51 3.54 8.85 4.70
C ASN A 51 4.12 9.66 3.53
N GLY A 52 3.28 10.47 2.87
CA GLY A 52 3.73 11.43 1.86
C GLY A 52 4.27 10.80 0.57
N ASN A 53 3.93 9.54 0.29
CA ASN A 53 4.35 8.89 -0.96
C ASN A 53 3.51 9.41 -2.11
N HIS A 54 4.10 10.31 -2.87
CA HIS A 54 3.64 10.60 -4.22
C HIS A 54 4.14 9.47 -5.12
N ASN A 55 3.29 8.49 -5.42
CA ASN A 55 3.64 7.39 -6.33
C ASN A 55 3.70 7.88 -7.79
N GLY A 56 4.57 8.86 -8.05
CA GLY A 56 4.68 9.61 -9.29
C GLY A 56 5.98 9.35 -10.06
N LYS A 57 6.89 8.50 -9.57
CA LYS A 57 8.08 8.11 -10.35
C LYS A 57 8.43 6.62 -10.19
N ARG A 58 8.17 5.88 -11.27
CA ARG A 58 8.83 4.63 -11.74
C ARG A 58 8.34 3.29 -11.23
N ARG A 59 7.54 3.15 -10.16
CA ARG A 59 6.93 1.85 -9.77
C ARG A 59 5.53 2.05 -9.22
N ASN A 60 4.52 1.90 -10.07
CA ASN A 60 3.09 1.91 -9.70
C ASN A 60 2.69 0.72 -8.77
N SER A 61 3.63 0.03 -8.12
CA SER A 61 3.34 -1.16 -7.33
C SER A 61 4.23 -1.28 -6.11
N CYS A 62 3.63 -1.43 -4.93
CA CYS A 62 4.31 -1.86 -3.70
C CYS A 62 4.27 -3.39 -3.66
N ARG A 63 5.43 -4.03 -3.93
CA ARG A 63 5.54 -5.49 -4.01
C ARG A 63 5.93 -6.02 -2.63
N SER A 64 5.21 -7.02 -2.16
CA SER A 64 5.38 -7.56 -0.82
C SER A 64 6.69 -8.31 -0.71
N ARG A 65 7.72 -7.64 -0.17
CA ARG A 65 8.82 -8.34 0.50
C ARG A 65 9.75 -7.55 1.41
N HIS A 66 9.75 -6.21 1.44
CA HIS A 66 10.44 -5.30 2.40
C HIS A 66 10.74 -3.97 1.68
N ASP A 67 9.74 -3.34 1.05
CA ASP A 67 10.04 -2.15 0.25
C ASP A 67 10.02 -0.86 1.08
N LEU A 68 11.25 -0.58 1.54
CA LEU A 68 11.92 0.71 1.76
C LEU A 68 11.82 1.35 3.16
N ARG A 69 13.01 1.48 3.79
CA ARG A 69 13.35 2.54 4.74
C ARG A 69 13.24 3.90 4.05
#